data_AF-A0A514XL31-F1
#
_entry.id   AF-A0A514XL31-F1
#
_cell.length_a   1.000
_cell.length_b   1.000
_cell.length_c   1.000
_cell.angle_alpha   90.00
_cell.angle_beta   90.00
_cell.angle_gamma   90.00
#
_symmetry.space_group_name_H-M   'P 1'
#
loop_
_entity.id
_entity.type
_entity.pdbx_description
1 polymer ?
#
loop_
_entity_poly.entity_id
_entity_poly.type
_entity_poly.pdbx_seq_one_letter_code
_entity_poly.pdbx_strand_id
1 'polypeptide(L)'
;MTNTYPSLVFGLNTLWTLLKYSAALFALGFVLHHISIILRTKISQWLGPNAFMLIFSPGIMIHEISHAVAAFLFLHQIEDIKLFDWKAKDGSHGHVVSRPRSVIWPFKVWIKMGELFIGIAPLIIGPLICAAVFYYFIPGGKLFTHTPRFANFPGFSWGLIAWWYLVIAVFSQMELSDADLKGTWKGYLWIIFTCLVIAMFRFYWAKI
;
A
#
# COMPACT_ATOMS: atom_id res chain seq x y z
N MET A 1 4.44 -34.00 35.14
CA MET A 1 3.29 -33.73 34.24
C MET A 1 3.55 -32.42 33.49
N THR A 2 4.39 -32.45 32.45
CA THR A 2 4.59 -31.31 31.55
C THR A 2 3.89 -31.65 30.24
N ASN A 3 2.62 -31.26 30.15
CA ASN A 3 1.85 -31.32 28.92
C ASN A 3 2.53 -30.45 27.86
N THR A 4 3.44 -31.03 27.09
CA THR A 4 4.01 -30.38 25.94
C THR A 4 2.99 -30.54 24.82
N TYR A 5 2.26 -29.46 24.55
CA TYR A 5 1.48 -29.29 23.33
C TYR A 5 2.36 -28.56 22.31
N PRO A 6 3.35 -29.21 21.68
CA PRO A 6 4.30 -28.52 20.80
C PRO A 6 3.61 -27.91 19.57
N SER A 7 2.44 -28.44 19.16
CA SER A 7 1.60 -27.84 18.11
C SER A 7 0.97 -26.52 18.55
N LEU A 8 0.46 -26.45 19.78
CA LEU A 8 -0.11 -25.23 20.35
C LEU A 8 0.96 -24.15 20.51
N VAL A 9 2.12 -24.51 21.08
CA VAL A 9 3.25 -23.60 21.25
C VAL A 9 3.74 -23.08 19.89
N PHE A 10 3.86 -23.95 18.89
CA PHE A 10 4.23 -23.54 17.53
C PHE A 10 3.20 -22.61 16.89
N GLY A 11 1.90 -22.91 17.03
CA GLY A 11 0.81 -22.05 16.54
C GLY A 11 0.81 -20.66 17.18
N LEU A 12 0.99 -20.60 18.51
CA LEU A 12 1.08 -19.33 19.25
C LEU A 12 2.30 -18.52 18.83
N ASN A 13 3.46 -19.15 18.65
CA ASN A 13 4.67 -18.45 18.16
C ASN A 13 4.48 -17.91 16.74
N THR A 14 3.83 -18.67 15.86
CA THR A 14 3.49 -18.22 14.51
C THR A 14 2.55 -17.01 14.55
N LEU A 15 1.47 -17.10 15.36
CA LEU A 15 0.54 -15.99 15.54
C LEU A 15 1.26 -14.74 16.06
N TRP A 16 2.07 -14.89 17.10
CA TRP A 16 2.84 -13.79 17.69
C TRP A 16 3.75 -13.12 16.67
N THR A 17 4.42 -13.93 15.84
CA THR A 17 5.31 -13.44 14.78
C THR A 17 4.52 -12.63 13.74
N LEU A 18 3.37 -13.14 13.29
CA LEU A 18 2.49 -12.43 12.34
C LEU A 18 1.99 -11.11 12.93
N LEU A 19 1.53 -11.12 14.18
CA LEU A 19 1.05 -9.92 14.86
C LEU A 19 2.16 -8.87 15.02
N LYS A 20 3.37 -9.29 15.40
CA LYS A 20 4.53 -8.41 15.57
C LYS A 20 4.89 -7.69 14.26
N TYR A 21 5.00 -8.42 13.15
CA TYR A 21 5.35 -7.80 11.86
C TYR A 21 4.21 -6.95 11.30
N SER A 22 2.97 -7.42 11.43
CA SER A 22 1.80 -6.66 10.96
C SER A 22 1.60 -5.36 11.75
N ALA A 23 1.85 -5.39 13.07
CA ALA A 23 1.83 -4.18 13.90
C ALA A 23 2.85 -3.14 13.44
N ALA A 24 4.07 -3.56 13.07
CA ALA A 24 5.08 -2.66 12.53
C ALA A 24 4.65 -2.04 11.18
N LEU A 25 4.04 -2.83 10.30
CA LEU A 25 3.53 -2.34 9.01
C LEU A 25 2.36 -1.37 9.19
N PHE A 26 1.41 -1.66 10.08
CA PHE A 26 0.30 -0.76 10.37
C PHE A 26 0.76 0.52 11.06
N ALA A 27 1.75 0.45 11.95
CA ALA A 27 2.35 1.63 12.54
C ALA A 27 3.00 2.52 11.47
N LEU A 28 3.74 1.93 10.52
CA LEU A 28 4.30 2.66 9.39
C LEU A 28 3.20 3.31 8.53
N GLY A 29 2.16 2.54 8.17
CA GLY A 29 1.03 3.06 7.39
C GLY A 29 0.30 4.21 8.09
N PHE A 30 0.09 4.09 9.41
CA PHE A 30 -0.49 5.14 10.24
C PHE A 30 0.37 6.42 10.23
N VAL A 31 1.69 6.28 10.39
CA VAL A 31 2.62 7.41 10.31
C VAL A 31 2.59 8.06 8.93
N LEU A 32 2.62 7.27 7.85
CA LEU A 32 2.56 7.78 6.48
C LEU A 32 1.25 8.54 6.20
N HIS A 33 0.11 8.00 6.66
CA HIS A 33 -1.19 8.67 6.56
C HIS A 33 -1.17 10.04 7.26
N HIS A 34 -0.67 10.12 8.49
CA HIS A 34 -0.61 11.39 9.24
C HIS A 34 0.35 12.39 8.59
N ILE A 35 1.51 11.93 8.12
CA ILE A 35 2.46 12.78 7.39
C ILE A 35 1.82 13.30 6.10
N SER A 36 1.09 12.46 5.35
CA SER A 36 0.37 12.86 4.14
C SER A 36 -0.63 13.97 4.42
N ILE A 37 -1.43 13.85 5.49
CA ILE A 37 -2.41 14.89 5.89
C ILE A 37 -1.69 16.21 6.21
N ILE A 38 -0.60 16.15 6.98
CA ILE A 38 0.17 17.35 7.34
C ILE A 38 0.76 18.01 6.08
N LEU A 39 1.38 17.22 5.18
CA LEU A 39 1.95 17.72 3.94
C LEU A 39 0.87 18.36 3.05
N ARG A 40 -0.23 17.64 2.80
CA ARG A 40 -1.37 18.13 2.01
C ARG A 40 -1.89 19.45 2.57
N THR A 41 -2.16 19.50 3.87
CA THR A 41 -2.75 20.68 4.52
C THR A 41 -1.82 21.88 4.42
N LYS A 42 -0.52 21.70 4.72
CA LYS A 42 0.45 22.80 4.67
C LYS A 42 0.68 23.30 3.25
N ILE A 43 0.84 22.42 2.27
CA ILE A 43 1.07 22.81 0.88
C ILE A 43 -0.20 23.47 0.30
N SER A 44 -1.38 22.93 0.61
CA SER A 44 -2.68 23.50 0.20
C SER A 44 -2.93 24.89 0.79
N GLN A 45 -2.55 25.12 2.06
CA GLN A 45 -2.63 26.45 2.67
C GLN A 45 -1.71 27.47 2.00
N TRP A 46 -0.54 27.05 1.50
CA TRP A 46 0.44 27.94 0.90
C TRP A 46 0.15 28.26 -0.57
N LEU A 47 -0.26 27.26 -1.36
CA LEU A 47 -0.55 27.42 -2.80
C LEU A 47 -2.01 27.82 -3.08
N GLY A 48 -2.90 27.56 -2.13
CA GLY A 48 -4.34 27.59 -2.32
C GLY A 48 -4.90 26.21 -2.73
N PRO A 49 -6.11 25.82 -2.28
CA PRO A 49 -6.67 24.49 -2.51
C PRO A 49 -6.81 24.11 -3.99
N ASN A 50 -7.26 25.04 -4.84
CA ASN A 50 -7.46 24.79 -6.27
C ASN A 50 -6.11 24.58 -6.99
N ALA A 51 -5.09 25.36 -6.65
CA ALA A 51 -3.75 25.22 -7.23
C ALA A 51 -3.11 23.91 -6.78
N PHE A 52 -3.27 23.55 -5.50
CA PHE A 52 -2.81 22.27 -4.98
C PHE A 52 -3.43 21.10 -5.74
N MET A 53 -4.76 21.08 -5.93
CA MET A 53 -5.43 20.02 -6.68
C MET A 53 -4.94 19.92 -8.11
N LEU A 54 -4.75 21.05 -8.80
CA LEU A 54 -4.26 21.05 -10.18
C LEU A 54 -2.84 20.48 -10.26
N ILE A 55 -1.92 21.03 -9.45
CA ILE A 55 -0.50 20.71 -9.48
C ILE A 55 -0.22 19.29 -9.00
N PHE A 56 -0.93 18.81 -7.98
CA PHE A 56 -0.70 17.50 -7.38
C PHE A 56 -1.72 16.43 -7.79
N SER A 57 -2.57 16.72 -8.79
CA SER A 57 -3.48 15.74 -9.40
C SER A 57 -2.79 14.45 -9.87
N PRO A 58 -1.53 14.43 -10.37
CA PRO A 58 -0.88 13.17 -10.72
C PRO A 58 -0.71 12.23 -9.52
N GLY A 59 -0.56 12.76 -8.31
CA GLY A 59 -0.51 11.95 -7.09
C GLY A 59 -1.85 11.27 -6.80
N ILE A 60 -2.98 11.96 -7.02
CA ILE A 60 -4.34 11.40 -6.91
C ILE A 60 -4.53 10.29 -7.94
N MET A 61 -4.13 10.54 -9.20
CA MET A 61 -4.24 9.53 -10.24
C MET A 61 -3.43 8.28 -9.89
N ILE A 62 -2.21 8.43 -9.38
CA ILE A 62 -1.38 7.29 -8.92
C ILE A 62 -2.04 6.57 -7.73
N HIS A 63 -2.68 7.30 -6.82
CA HIS A 63 -3.43 6.73 -5.70
C HIS A 63 -4.55 5.81 -6.22
N GLU A 64 -5.43 6.32 -7.08
CA GLU A 64 -6.55 5.53 -7.63
C GLU A 64 -6.06 4.38 -8.52
N ILE A 65 -5.03 4.62 -9.35
CA ILE A 65 -4.41 3.55 -10.16
C ILE A 65 -3.85 2.45 -9.24
N SER A 66 -3.33 2.79 -8.07
CA SER A 66 -2.83 1.79 -7.12
C SER A 66 -3.95 0.85 -6.67
N HIS A 67 -5.12 1.39 -6.32
CA HIS A 67 -6.30 0.58 -6.01
C HIS A 67 -6.74 -0.28 -7.19
N ALA A 68 -6.78 0.28 -8.40
CA ALA A 68 -7.15 -0.46 -9.61
C ALA A 68 -6.18 -1.61 -9.93
N VAL A 69 -4.88 -1.37 -9.82
CA VAL A 69 -3.83 -2.39 -10.03
C VAL A 69 -3.96 -3.50 -8.99
N ALA A 70 -4.11 -3.15 -7.70
CA ALA A 70 -4.32 -4.15 -6.66
C ALA A 70 -5.62 -4.93 -6.88
N ALA A 71 -6.72 -4.25 -7.22
CA ALA A 71 -8.00 -4.89 -7.50
C ALA A 71 -7.88 -5.93 -8.62
N PHE A 72 -7.17 -5.59 -9.70
CA PHE A 72 -6.88 -6.52 -10.79
C PHE A 72 -6.07 -7.74 -10.33
N LEU A 73 -4.97 -7.53 -9.58
CA LEU A 73 -4.11 -8.60 -9.06
C LEU A 73 -4.86 -9.57 -8.12
N PHE A 74 -5.79 -9.03 -7.33
CA PHE A 74 -6.62 -9.81 -6.41
C PHE A 74 -7.96 -10.24 -7.02
N LEU A 75 -8.05 -10.32 -8.35
CA LEU A 75 -9.20 -10.84 -9.08
C LEU A 75 -10.53 -10.14 -8.73
N HIS A 76 -10.48 -8.86 -8.39
CA HIS A 76 -11.66 -8.01 -8.32
C HIS A 76 -11.98 -7.45 -9.70
N GLN A 77 -13.26 -7.33 -10.00
CA GLN A 77 -13.74 -6.62 -11.17
C GLN A 77 -13.94 -5.16 -10.81
N ILE A 78 -13.28 -4.26 -11.54
CA ILE A 78 -13.50 -2.81 -11.44
C ILE A 78 -14.86 -2.52 -12.07
N GLU A 79 -15.75 -1.89 -11.30
CA GLU A 79 -17.09 -1.49 -11.75
C GLU A 79 -17.11 -0.04 -12.19
N ASP A 80 -16.42 0.81 -11.44
CA ASP A 80 -16.32 2.22 -11.73
C ASP A 80 -14.93 2.72 -11.30
N ILE A 81 -14.37 3.61 -12.12
CA ILE A 81 -13.06 4.22 -11.87
C ILE A 81 -13.09 5.68 -12.29
N LYS A 82 -12.75 6.55 -11.34
CA LYS A 82 -12.61 7.97 -11.56
C LYS A 82 -11.28 8.42 -10.96
N LEU A 83 -10.30 8.65 -11.83
CA LEU A 83 -8.94 8.98 -11.39
C LEU A 83 -8.81 10.40 -10.82
N PHE A 84 -9.66 11.33 -11.28
CA PHE A 84 -9.67 12.70 -10.80
C PHE A 84 -11.04 13.36 -11.03
N ASP A 85 -11.57 14.02 -10.00
CA ASP A 85 -12.75 14.86 -10.07
C ASP A 85 -12.49 16.26 -9.49
N TRP A 86 -12.47 17.24 -10.39
CA TRP A 86 -12.33 18.66 -10.05
C TRP A 86 -13.56 19.22 -9.31
N LYS A 87 -14.75 18.69 -9.57
CA LYS A 87 -16.02 19.24 -9.06
C LYS A 87 -16.61 18.44 -7.90
N ALA A 88 -15.83 17.54 -7.31
CA ALA A 88 -16.29 16.72 -6.21
C ALA A 88 -16.80 17.59 -5.06
N LYS A 89 -18.12 17.54 -4.81
CA LYS A 89 -18.77 18.25 -3.70
C LYS A 89 -18.58 17.51 -2.37
N ASP A 90 -18.15 16.26 -2.46
CA ASP A 90 -18.19 15.28 -1.36
C ASP A 90 -16.80 15.09 -0.73
N GLY A 91 -15.79 15.85 -1.18
CA GLY A 91 -14.41 15.78 -0.70
C GLY A 91 -13.55 14.64 -1.29
N SER A 92 -14.15 13.72 -2.06
CA SER A 92 -13.44 12.66 -2.78
C SER A 92 -13.05 13.12 -4.18
N HIS A 93 -11.76 13.37 -4.40
CA HIS A 93 -11.23 13.81 -5.69
C HIS A 93 -10.96 12.66 -6.67
N GLY A 94 -11.30 11.43 -6.31
CA GLY A 94 -11.11 10.22 -7.10
C GLY A 94 -11.70 9.01 -6.36
N HIS A 95 -12.00 7.95 -7.11
CA HIS A 95 -12.45 6.68 -6.54
C HIS A 95 -12.23 5.49 -7.46
N VAL A 96 -12.06 4.32 -6.86
CA VAL A 96 -12.15 3.00 -7.52
C VAL A 96 -13.17 2.14 -6.80
N VAL A 97 -14.29 1.85 -7.46
CA VAL A 97 -15.25 0.85 -6.98
C VAL A 97 -14.94 -0.48 -7.63
N SER A 98 -14.70 -1.49 -6.80
CA SER A 98 -14.44 -2.85 -7.27
C SER A 98 -15.25 -3.87 -6.47
N ARG A 99 -15.55 -5.00 -7.11
CA ARG A 99 -16.22 -6.13 -6.47
C ARG A 99 -15.46 -7.44 -6.67
N PRO A 100 -15.54 -8.38 -5.72
CA PRO A 100 -15.02 -9.73 -5.90
C PRO A 100 -15.56 -10.42 -7.16
N ARG A 101 -14.68 -10.99 -7.99
CA ARG A 101 -15.11 -11.83 -9.11
C ARG A 101 -15.64 -13.18 -8.59
N SER A 102 -16.61 -13.75 -9.30
CA SER A 102 -17.04 -15.13 -9.06
C SER A 102 -15.99 -16.10 -9.59
N VAL A 103 -15.32 -16.83 -8.69
CA VAL A 103 -14.23 -17.77 -8.99
C VAL A 103 -14.41 -19.08 -8.21
N ILE A 104 -13.71 -20.14 -8.65
CA ILE A 104 -13.67 -21.42 -7.94
C ILE A 104 -13.08 -21.28 -6.52
N TRP A 105 -13.44 -22.19 -5.63
CA TRP A 105 -13.14 -22.13 -4.19
C TRP A 105 -11.69 -21.76 -3.80
N PRO A 106 -10.62 -22.34 -4.38
CA PRO A 106 -9.25 -22.01 -3.96
C PRO A 106 -8.89 -20.53 -4.18
N PHE A 107 -9.43 -19.90 -5.22
CA PHE A 107 -9.19 -18.46 -5.48
C PHE A 107 -10.04 -17.54 -4.60
N LYS A 108 -11.07 -18.05 -3.90
CA LYS A 108 -11.85 -17.22 -2.97
C LYS A 108 -11.01 -16.73 -1.79
N VAL A 109 -10.09 -17.57 -1.30
CA VAL A 109 -9.15 -17.17 -0.23
C VAL A 109 -8.22 -16.07 -0.73
N TRP A 110 -7.68 -16.19 -1.94
CA TRP A 110 -6.84 -15.16 -2.58
C TRP A 110 -7.56 -13.81 -2.70
N ILE A 111 -8.79 -13.82 -3.22
CA ILE A 111 -9.66 -12.63 -3.31
C ILE A 111 -9.87 -12.01 -1.94
N LYS A 112 -10.17 -12.82 -0.91
CA LYS A 112 -10.45 -12.32 0.43
C LYS A 112 -9.23 -11.67 1.07
N MET A 113 -8.05 -12.28 0.96
CA MET A 113 -6.80 -11.66 1.39
C MET A 113 -6.54 -10.33 0.68
N GLY A 114 -6.92 -10.27 -0.60
CA GLY A 114 -6.80 -9.08 -1.43
C GLY A 114 -7.51 -7.84 -0.90
N GLU A 115 -8.57 -7.99 -0.09
CA GLU A 115 -9.28 -6.84 0.50
C GLU A 115 -8.34 -5.96 1.35
N LEU A 116 -7.32 -6.53 2.01
CA LEU A 116 -6.27 -5.76 2.70
C LEU A 116 -5.40 -4.98 1.71
N PHE A 117 -4.85 -5.69 0.73
CA PHE A 117 -3.87 -5.14 -0.20
C PHE A 117 -4.46 -4.09 -1.12
N ILE A 118 -5.74 -4.24 -1.51
CA ILE A 118 -6.47 -3.22 -2.24
C ILE A 118 -6.55 -1.96 -1.39
N GLY A 119 -6.93 -2.07 -0.12
CA GLY A 119 -7.07 -0.91 0.76
C GLY A 119 -5.75 -0.16 1.02
N ILE A 120 -4.64 -0.88 1.22
CA ILE A 120 -3.33 -0.26 1.45
C ILE A 120 -2.52 -0.02 0.17
N ALA A 121 -3.09 -0.25 -1.02
CA ALA A 121 -2.35 -0.23 -2.29
C ALA A 121 -1.57 1.06 -2.55
N PRO A 122 -2.14 2.28 -2.31
CA PRO A 122 -1.42 3.54 -2.53
C PRO A 122 -0.17 3.67 -1.65
N LEU A 123 -0.18 3.07 -0.46
CA LEU A 123 0.96 3.08 0.46
C LEU A 123 2.15 2.25 -0.04
N ILE A 124 1.91 1.32 -0.97
CA ILE A 124 2.92 0.41 -1.51
C ILE A 124 3.30 0.84 -2.92
N ILE A 125 2.33 0.94 -3.81
CA ILE A 125 2.55 1.15 -5.25
C ILE A 125 3.11 2.55 -5.51
N GLY A 126 2.61 3.59 -4.83
CA GLY A 126 3.12 4.95 -4.97
C GLY A 126 4.64 5.06 -4.70
N PRO A 127 5.11 4.66 -3.50
CA PRO A 127 6.55 4.64 -3.19
C PRO A 127 7.37 3.74 -4.12
N LEU A 128 6.83 2.59 -4.56
CA LEU A 128 7.51 1.73 -5.52
C LEU A 128 7.71 2.41 -6.88
N ILE A 129 6.72 3.15 -7.37
CA ILE A 129 6.85 3.95 -8.60
C ILE A 129 7.92 5.02 -8.41
N CYS A 130 7.90 5.77 -7.31
CA CYS A 130 8.95 6.75 -7.01
C CYS A 130 10.34 6.11 -6.99
N ALA A 131 10.50 4.96 -6.35
CA ALA A 131 11.77 4.23 -6.28
C ALA A 131 12.22 3.70 -7.64
N ALA A 132 11.30 3.18 -8.45
CA ALA A 132 11.58 2.72 -9.80
C ALA A 132 12.02 3.87 -10.71
N VAL A 133 11.32 5.01 -10.65
CA VAL A 133 11.70 6.22 -11.40
C VAL A 133 13.10 6.68 -10.98
N PHE A 134 13.38 6.73 -9.68
CA PHE A 134 14.72 7.08 -9.17
C PHE A 134 15.80 6.14 -9.73
N TYR A 135 15.59 4.83 -9.62
CA TYR A 135 16.59 3.84 -9.97
C TYR A 135 16.89 3.78 -11.47
N TYR A 136 15.84 3.83 -12.31
CA TYR A 136 15.98 3.62 -13.75
C TYR A 136 16.18 4.90 -14.56
N PHE A 137 15.62 6.03 -14.13
CA PHE A 137 15.55 7.24 -14.96
C PHE A 137 16.44 8.39 -14.45
N ILE A 138 16.88 8.37 -13.19
CA ILE A 138 17.72 9.44 -12.64
C ILE A 138 19.20 9.10 -12.85
N PRO A 139 19.99 9.97 -13.52
CA PRO A 139 21.43 9.79 -13.65
C PRO A 139 22.08 9.68 -12.26
N GLY A 140 22.81 8.59 -12.01
CA GLY A 140 23.39 8.29 -10.70
C GLY A 140 22.43 7.63 -9.70
N GLY A 141 21.14 7.51 -10.01
CA GLY A 141 20.15 6.87 -9.14
C GLY A 141 20.50 5.41 -8.84
N LYS A 142 20.80 4.63 -9.89
CA LYS A 142 21.31 3.25 -9.75
C LYS A 142 22.58 3.17 -8.89
N LEU A 143 23.55 4.07 -9.12
CA LEU A 143 24.80 4.09 -8.36
C LEU A 143 24.53 4.36 -6.87
N PHE A 144 23.69 5.35 -6.56
CA PHE A 144 23.29 5.66 -5.20
C PHE A 144 22.55 4.50 -4.53
N THR A 145 21.63 3.84 -5.22
CA THR A 145 20.88 2.70 -4.67
C THR A 145 21.78 1.52 -4.33
N HIS A 146 22.79 1.22 -5.16
CA HIS A 146 23.75 0.14 -4.89
C HIS A 146 24.83 0.56 -3.88
N THR A 147 25.17 1.84 -3.80
CA THR A 147 26.22 2.38 -2.93
C THR A 147 25.77 3.69 -2.27
N PRO A 148 24.97 3.61 -1.20
CA PRO A 148 24.30 4.77 -0.59
C PRO A 148 25.30 5.63 0.20
N ARG A 149 26.02 6.49 -0.51
CA ARG A 149 26.91 7.52 0.03
C ARG A 149 26.44 8.87 -0.50
N PHE A 150 26.48 9.92 0.33
CA PHE A 150 26.12 11.27 -0.11
C PHE A 150 26.93 11.74 -1.33
N ALA A 151 28.20 11.34 -1.44
CA ALA A 151 29.04 11.61 -2.61
C ALA A 151 28.54 10.97 -3.91
N ASN A 152 27.75 9.89 -3.81
CA ASN A 152 27.16 9.18 -4.95
C ASN A 152 25.72 9.63 -5.24
N PHE A 153 25.17 10.57 -4.46
CA PHE A 153 23.82 11.06 -4.69
C PHE A 153 23.76 11.77 -6.06
N PRO A 154 22.68 11.56 -6.85
CA PRO A 154 22.51 12.25 -8.12
C PRO A 154 22.73 13.76 -7.98
N GLY A 155 23.60 14.29 -8.84
CA GLY A 155 23.76 15.73 -8.98
C GLY A 155 22.49 16.39 -9.51
N PHE A 156 22.48 17.73 -9.49
CA PHE A 156 21.36 18.51 -10.02
C PHE A 156 21.04 18.13 -11.47
N SER A 157 19.76 17.82 -11.73
CA SER A 157 19.23 17.63 -13.07
C SER A 157 17.74 17.93 -13.08
N TRP A 158 17.20 18.30 -14.24
CA TRP A 158 15.75 18.48 -14.42
C TRP A 158 14.97 17.19 -14.11
N GLY A 159 15.54 16.02 -14.43
CA GLY A 159 14.97 14.73 -14.05
C GLY A 159 14.88 14.55 -12.54
N LEU A 160 15.91 14.96 -11.79
CA LEU A 160 15.90 14.91 -10.33
C LEU A 160 14.85 15.86 -9.73
N ILE A 161 14.65 17.05 -10.29
CA ILE A 161 13.57 17.96 -9.88
C ILE A 161 12.21 17.34 -10.15
N ALA A 162 11.99 16.80 -11.35
CA ALA A 162 10.74 16.14 -11.72
C ALA A 162 10.45 14.94 -10.81
N TRP A 163 11.49 14.19 -10.41
CA TRP A 163 11.36 13.11 -9.44
C TRP A 163 10.98 13.61 -8.04
N TRP A 164 11.59 14.69 -7.55
CA TRP A 164 11.19 15.29 -6.28
C TRP A 164 9.75 15.80 -6.30
N TYR A 165 9.32 16.40 -7.41
CA TYR A 165 7.92 16.76 -7.63
C TYR A 165 7.02 15.52 -7.54
N LEU A 166 7.37 14.42 -8.23
CA LEU A 166 6.62 13.17 -8.18
C LEU A 166 6.53 12.61 -6.75
N VAL A 167 7.64 12.63 -6.01
CA VAL A 167 7.67 12.22 -4.59
C VAL A 167 6.68 13.06 -3.78
N ILE A 168 6.72 14.39 -3.88
CA ILE A 168 5.80 15.25 -3.12
C ILE A 168 4.35 15.02 -3.56
N ALA A 169 4.10 14.84 -4.85
CA ALA A 169 2.77 14.56 -5.39
C ALA A 169 2.21 13.25 -4.85
N VAL A 170 2.99 12.19 -4.85
CA VAL A 170 2.57 10.87 -4.34
C VAL A 170 2.39 10.93 -2.83
N PHE A 171 3.40 11.42 -2.09
CA PHE A 171 3.37 11.39 -0.62
C PHE A 171 2.35 12.34 0.00
N SER A 172 1.99 13.44 -0.66
CA SER A 172 0.89 14.30 -0.21
C SER A 172 -0.49 13.68 -0.45
N GLN A 173 -0.56 12.61 -1.24
CA GLN A 173 -1.78 11.91 -1.67
C GLN A 173 -1.83 10.46 -1.15
N MET A 174 -1.09 10.11 -0.09
CA MET A 174 -1.06 8.75 0.49
C MET A 174 -2.08 8.54 1.62
N GLU A 175 -2.89 9.54 1.91
CA GLU A 175 -3.96 9.45 2.90
C GLU A 175 -5.02 8.43 2.48
N LEU A 176 -5.14 7.37 3.27
CA LEU A 176 -6.23 6.41 3.14
C LEU A 176 -7.54 6.98 3.68
N SER A 177 -8.59 6.91 2.87
CA SER A 177 -9.96 7.23 3.25
C SER A 177 -10.65 6.05 3.95
N ASP A 178 -11.80 6.31 4.56
CA ASP A 178 -12.65 5.26 5.13
C ASP A 178 -13.12 4.26 4.06
N ALA A 179 -13.26 4.71 2.80
CA ALA A 179 -13.62 3.85 1.68
C ALA A 179 -12.49 2.87 1.35
N ASP A 180 -11.24 3.33 1.40
CA ASP A 180 -10.05 2.50 1.11
C ASP A 180 -9.85 1.44 2.20
N LEU A 181 -10.11 1.81 3.46
CA LEU A 181 -10.01 0.89 4.60
C LEU A 181 -11.18 -0.10 4.68
N LYS A 182 -12.23 0.07 3.87
CA LYS A 182 -13.41 -0.80 3.88
C LYS A 182 -13.04 -2.23 3.47
N GLY A 183 -13.20 -3.16 4.39
CA GLY A 183 -12.89 -4.59 4.16
C GLY A 183 -11.43 -4.96 4.42
N THR A 184 -10.53 -3.98 4.61
CA THR A 184 -9.11 -4.21 4.93
C THR A 184 -8.92 -5.15 6.12
N TRP A 185 -9.72 -4.96 7.18
CA TRP A 185 -9.69 -5.83 8.36
C TRP A 185 -10.10 -7.28 8.06
N LYS A 186 -11.11 -7.49 7.20
CA LYS A 186 -11.54 -8.83 6.81
C LYS A 186 -10.44 -9.54 6.03
N GLY A 187 -9.78 -8.84 5.11
CA GLY A 187 -8.64 -9.40 4.37
C GLY A 187 -7.48 -9.76 5.29
N TYR A 188 -7.15 -8.90 6.26
CA TYR A 188 -6.12 -9.18 7.25
C TYR A 188 -6.43 -10.44 8.09
N LEU A 189 -7.67 -10.61 8.54
CA LEU A 189 -8.09 -11.80 9.28
C LEU A 189 -7.96 -13.08 8.43
N TRP A 190 -8.28 -13.02 7.13
CA TRP A 190 -8.08 -14.15 6.21
C TRP A 190 -6.62 -14.52 6.02
N ILE A 191 -5.71 -13.53 6.02
CA ILE A 191 -4.27 -13.76 5.98
C ILE A 191 -3.81 -14.49 7.24
N ILE A 192 -4.17 -13.97 8.43
CA ILE A 192 -3.83 -14.63 9.70
C ILE A 192 -4.35 -16.07 9.71
N PHE A 193 -5.63 -16.26 9.41
CA PHE A 193 -6.26 -17.58 9.42
C PHE A 193 -5.52 -18.56 8.51
N THR A 194 -5.23 -18.15 7.27
CA THR A 194 -4.57 -19.03 6.30
C THR A 194 -3.13 -19.34 6.69
N CYS A 195 -2.38 -18.36 7.20
CA CYS A 195 -1.02 -18.60 7.70
C CYS A 195 -1.01 -19.57 8.88
N LEU A 196 -1.98 -19.49 9.79
CA LEU A 196 -2.11 -20.44 10.90
C LEU A 196 -2.43 -21.84 10.41
N VAL A 197 -3.36 -22.00 9.46
CA VAL A 197 -3.69 -23.30 8.87
C VAL A 197 -2.47 -23.93 8.21
N ILE A 198 -1.72 -23.17 7.40
CA ILE A 198 -0.49 -23.65 6.75
C ILE A 198 0.57 -24.04 7.79
N ALA A 199 0.75 -23.24 8.84
CA ALA A 199 1.70 -23.51 9.90
C ALA A 199 1.34 -24.81 10.65
N MET A 200 0.08 -25.01 11.02
CA MET A 200 -0.38 -26.22 11.68
C MET A 200 -0.21 -27.47 10.80
N PHE A 201 -0.52 -27.36 9.51
CA PHE A 201 -0.32 -28.47 8.56
C PHE A 201 1.17 -28.84 8.44
N ARG A 202 2.06 -27.85 8.29
CA ARG A 202 3.51 -28.06 8.24
C ARG A 202 4.05 -28.71 9.50
N PHE A 203 3.58 -28.28 10.67
CA PHE A 203 3.97 -28.86 11.95
C PHE A 203 3.56 -30.34 12.06
N TYR A 204 2.36 -30.69 11.60
CA TYR A 204 1.88 -32.06 11.60
C TYR A 204 2.72 -32.95 10.68
N TRP A 205 3.04 -32.48 9.46
CA TRP A 205 3.85 -33.24 8.51
C TRP A 205 5.31 -33.39 8.94
N ALA A 206 5.88 -32.40 9.64
CA ALA A 206 7.25 -32.48 10.15
C ALA A 206 7.45 -33.52 11.28
N LYS A 207 6.36 -34.14 11.76
CA LYS A 207 6.37 -35.18 12.79
C LYS A 207 6.15 -36.60 12.24
N ILE A 208 5.82 -36.73 10.96
CA ILE A 208 5.69 -38.00 10.24
C ILE A 208 7.05 -38.30 9.59
#